data_AF-A0A2H0C7R8-F1
#
_entry.id   AF-A0A2H0C7R8-F1
#
_cell.length_a   1.000
_cell.length_b   1.000
_cell.length_c   1.000
_cell.angle_alpha   90.00
_cell.angle_beta   90.00
_cell.angle_gamma   90.00
#
_symmetry.space_group_name_H-M   'P 1'
#
loop_
_entity.id
_entity.type
_entity.pdbx_description
1 polymer ?
#
loop_
_entity_poly.entity_id
_entity_poly.type
_entity_poly.pdbx_seq_one_letter_code
_entity_poly.pdbx_strand_id
1 'polypeptide(L)'
;MIRDLLEGGSIIDIVATIIALGIIFASILSLLFIIWGGITFILSAGNDEKIKKAMHTIRYSIIGLVVSFLAFFLVTWIARLLDIPFDLNFATIVALMQEIFRAL
;
A
#
# COMPACT_ATOMS: atom_id res chain seq x y z
N MET A 1 -6.97 -26.06 7.81
CA MET A 1 -6.52 -24.94 6.96
C MET A 1 -6.29 -23.64 7.74
N ILE A 2 -7.27 -23.00 8.39
CA ILE A 2 -6.97 -21.84 9.29
C ILE A 2 -6.17 -22.28 10.55
N ARG A 3 -6.36 -23.53 11.00
CA ARG A 3 -5.61 -24.13 12.11
C ARG A 3 -4.15 -24.47 11.76
N ASP A 4 -3.87 -24.85 10.51
CA ASP A 4 -2.49 -25.09 10.06
C ASP A 4 -1.69 -23.78 9.91
N LEU A 5 -2.39 -22.66 9.64
CA LEU A 5 -1.82 -21.31 9.61
C LEU A 5 -1.49 -20.76 11.02
N LEU A 6 -1.96 -21.42 12.09
CA LEU A 6 -1.75 -20.99 13.48
C LEU A 6 -0.80 -21.92 14.27
N GLU A 7 -0.64 -23.18 13.86
CA GLU A 7 0.16 -24.18 14.61
C GLU A 7 1.55 -24.46 14.01
N GLY A 8 1.86 -24.02 12.78
CA GLY A 8 3.17 -24.25 12.15
C GLY A 8 3.67 -23.16 11.20
N GLY A 9 2.89 -22.11 10.95
CA GLY A 9 3.28 -20.97 10.11
C GLY A 9 4.27 -20.10 10.85
N SER A 10 5.50 -20.03 10.32
CA SER A 10 6.54 -19.12 10.81
C SER A 10 5.97 -17.72 10.99
N ILE A 11 6.33 -17.02 12.07
CA ILE A 11 5.94 -15.62 12.39
C ILE A 11 6.03 -14.70 11.16
N ILE A 12 6.96 -15.05 10.28
CA ILE A 12 7.25 -14.48 8.99
C ILE A 12 6.01 -14.39 8.05
N ASP A 13 5.14 -15.41 7.97
CA ASP A 13 4.00 -15.41 7.04
C ASP A 13 2.89 -14.45 7.48
N ILE A 14 2.64 -14.38 8.79
CA ILE A 14 1.70 -13.42 9.39
C ILE A 14 2.19 -12.00 9.15
N VAL A 15 3.48 -11.75 9.40
CA VAL A 15 4.11 -10.45 9.18
C VAL A 15 4.05 -10.06 7.70
N ALA A 16 4.35 -10.98 6.79
CA ALA A 16 4.32 -10.72 5.35
C ALA A 16 2.91 -10.40 4.84
N THR A 17 1.88 -11.09 5.36
CA THR A 17 0.47 -10.79 5.07
C THR A 17 0.07 -9.39 5.53
N ILE A 18 0.45 -9.01 6.75
CA ILE A 18 0.16 -7.67 7.29
C ILE A 18 0.84 -6.59 6.44
N ILE A 19 2.10 -6.82 6.03
CA ILE A 19 2.84 -5.88 5.16
C ILE A 19 2.16 -5.75 3.79
N ALA A 20 1.75 -6.86 3.18
CA ALA A 20 1.05 -6.86 1.89
C ALA A 20 -0.23 -6.01 1.94
N LEU A 21 -1.05 -6.23 2.97
CA LEU A 21 -2.27 -5.45 3.22
C LEU A 21 -1.95 -3.97 3.46
N GLY A 22 -0.87 -3.67 4.21
CA GLY A 22 -0.39 -2.32 4.45
C GLY A 22 -0.02 -1.59 3.15
N ILE A 23 0.66 -2.24 2.21
CA ILE A 23 1.05 -1.66 0.92
C ILE A 23 -0.18 -1.33 0.07
N ILE A 24 -1.17 -2.22 0.03
CA ILE A 24 -2.43 -1.99 -0.70
C ILE A 24 -3.13 -0.74 -0.14
N PHE A 25 -3.28 -0.70 1.19
CA PHE A 25 -3.95 0.42 1.86
C PHE A 25 -3.21 1.74 1.66
N ALA A 26 -1.88 1.74 1.80
CA ALA A 26 -1.05 2.92 1.58
C ALA A 26 -1.15 3.42 0.13
N SER A 27 -1.17 2.52 -0.85
CA SER A 27 -1.28 2.87 -2.27
C SER A 27 -2.60 3.55 -2.60
N ILE A 28 -3.72 3.01 -2.09
CA ILE A 28 -5.06 3.59 -2.27
C ILE A 28 -5.13 4.97 -1.60
N LEU A 29 -4.66 5.08 -0.36
CA LEU A 29 -4.68 6.31 0.40
C LEU A 29 -3.85 7.41 -0.28
N SER A 30 -2.69 7.03 -0.82
CA SER A 30 -1.84 7.94 -1.58
C SER A 30 -2.54 8.50 -2.81
N LEU A 31 -3.31 7.67 -3.53
CA LEU A 31 -4.08 8.09 -4.69
C LEU A 31 -5.18 9.09 -4.31
N LEU A 32 -5.87 8.86 -3.19
CA LEU A 32 -6.90 9.76 -2.67
C LEU A 32 -6.33 11.15 -2.34
N PHE A 33 -5.15 11.20 -1.71
CA PHE A 33 -4.51 12.48 -1.39
C PHE A 33 -4.01 13.24 -2.63
N ILE A 34 -3.61 12.55 -3.70
CA ILE A 34 -3.30 13.19 -4.99
C ILE A 34 -4.55 13.89 -5.55
N ILE A 35 -5.70 13.20 -5.55
CA ILE A 35 -6.96 13.75 -6.05
C ILE A 35 -7.38 14.97 -5.21
N TRP A 36 -7.33 14.85 -3.89
CA TRP A 36 -7.67 15.94 -2.98
C TRP A 36 -6.75 17.16 -3.15
N GLY A 37 -5.44 16.92 -3.28
CA GLY A 37 -4.45 17.95 -3.55
C GLY A 37 -4.69 18.66 -4.89
N GLY A 38 -5.04 17.90 -5.93
CA GLY A 38 -5.39 18.44 -7.26
C GLY A 38 -6.63 19.32 -7.24
N ILE A 39 -7.70 18.87 -6.57
CA ILE A 39 -8.93 19.66 -6.41
C ILE A 39 -8.64 20.96 -5.64
N THR A 40 -7.88 20.87 -4.55
CA THR A 40 -7.48 22.04 -3.74
C THR A 40 -6.62 23.02 -4.54
N PHE A 41 -5.75 22.52 -5.43
CA PHE A 41 -4.94 23.36 -6.31
C PHE A 41 -5.80 24.16 -7.28
N ILE A 42 -6.78 23.53 -7.92
CA ILE A 42 -7.72 24.19 -8.86
C ILE A 42 -8.57 25.24 -8.11
N LEU A 43 -9.07 24.91 -6.92
CA LEU A 43 -9.89 25.80 -6.08
C LEU A 43 -9.09 26.96 -5.44
N SER A 44 -7.77 26.98 -5.56
CA SER A 44 -6.93 27.99 -4.92
C SER A 44 -7.08 29.38 -5.54
N ALA A 45 -7.64 29.49 -6.75
CA ALA A 45 -8.08 30.75 -7.38
C ALA A 45 -7.05 31.90 -7.34
N GLY A 46 -5.75 31.60 -7.41
CA GLY A 46 -4.67 32.59 -7.37
C GLY A 46 -4.19 33.00 -5.97
N ASN A 47 -4.70 32.40 -4.89
CA ASN A 47 -4.15 32.59 -3.55
C ASN A 47 -2.88 31.74 -3.35
N ASP A 48 -1.73 32.40 -3.31
CA ASP A 48 -0.41 31.78 -3.18
C ASP A 48 -0.28 30.83 -1.98
N GLU A 49 -0.91 31.13 -0.83
CA GLU A 49 -0.87 30.23 0.34
C GLU A 49 -1.57 28.91 0.06
N LYS A 50 -2.74 28.95 -0.58
CA LYS A 50 -3.52 27.76 -0.90
C LYS A 50 -2.84 26.92 -1.97
N ILE A 51 -2.25 27.57 -2.98
CA ILE A 51 -1.44 26.92 -4.02
C ILE A 51 -0.27 26.18 -3.39
N LYS A 52 0.48 26.83 -2.49
CA LYS A 52 1.63 26.23 -1.81
C LYS A 52 1.20 25.02 -0.98
N LYS A 53 0.10 25.13 -0.24
CA LYS A 53 -0.45 24.02 0.56
C LYS A 53 -0.88 22.84 -0.30
N ALA A 54 -1.60 23.09 -1.41
CA ALA A 54 -2.01 22.05 -2.35
C ALA A 54 -0.80 21.35 -2.99
N MET A 55 0.22 22.11 -3.39
CA MET A 55 1.47 21.56 -3.93
C MET A 55 2.22 20.71 -2.92
N HIS A 56 2.27 21.11 -1.64
CA HIS A 56 2.82 20.27 -0.59
C HIS A 56 2.06 18.94 -0.46
N THR A 57 0.73 18.98 -0.42
CA THR A 57 -0.09 17.76 -0.35
C THR A 57 0.19 16.83 -1.53
N ILE A 58 0.22 17.35 -2.76
CA ILE A 58 0.51 16.54 -3.96
C ILE A 58 1.91 15.93 -3.88
N ARG A 59 2.93 16.71 -3.49
CA ARG A 59 4.31 16.21 -3.35
C ARG A 59 4.41 15.09 -2.33
N TYR A 60 3.82 15.25 -1.14
CA TYR A 60 3.82 14.21 -0.13
C TYR A 60 3.07 12.95 -0.57
N SER A 61 1.99 13.11 -1.33
CA SER A 61 1.24 11.99 -1.88
C SER A 61 2.02 11.25 -2.97
N ILE A 62 2.78 11.94 -3.80
CA ILE A 62 3.65 11.29 -4.78
C ILE A 62 4.77 10.51 -4.06
N ILE A 63 5.37 11.10 -3.02
CA ILE A 63 6.40 10.42 -2.22
C ILE A 63 5.82 9.16 -1.55
N GLY A 64 4.61 9.25 -0.97
CA GLY A 64 3.92 8.11 -0.39
C GLY A 64 3.69 6.98 -1.40
N LEU A 65 3.30 7.32 -2.63
CA LEU A 65 3.12 6.35 -3.70
C LEU A 65 4.43 5.65 -4.07
N VAL A 66 5.51 6.43 -4.22
CA VAL A 66 6.85 5.90 -4.53
C VAL A 66 7.35 4.98 -3.41
N VAL A 67 7.13 5.36 -2.14
CA VAL A 67 7.49 4.53 -0.99
C VAL A 67 6.72 3.21 -0.99
N SER A 68 5.42 3.22 -1.32
CA SER A 68 4.63 1.98 -1.44
C SER A 68 5.18 1.05 -2.54
N PHE A 69 5.62 1.60 -3.67
CA PHE A 69 6.28 0.84 -4.72
C PHE A 69 7.63 0.24 -4.26
N LEU A 70 8.44 1.01 -3.54
CA LEU A 70 9.71 0.54 -2.98
C LEU A 70 9.50 -0.54 -1.92
N ALA A 71 8.48 -0.39 -1.07
CA ALA A 71 8.13 -1.37 -0.05
C ALA A 71 7.75 -2.70 -0.70
N PHE A 72 6.95 -2.69 -1.77
CA PHE A 72 6.65 -3.92 -2.53
C PHE A 72 7.93 -4.61 -3.02
N PHE A 73 8.84 -3.87 -3.66
CA PHE A 73 10.08 -4.44 -4.17
C PHE A 73 10.99 -5.01 -3.07
N LEU A 74 11.14 -4.29 -1.95
CA LEU A 74 11.94 -4.74 -0.81
C LEU A 74 11.38 -6.03 -0.21
N VAL A 75 10.06 -6.11 -0.03
CA VAL A 75 9.45 -7.25 0.66
C VAL A 75 9.51 -8.48 -0.23
N THR A 76 9.31 -8.35 -1.55
CA THR A 76 9.56 -9.46 -2.50
C THR A 76 11.02 -9.92 -2.49
N TRP A 77 11.97 -8.99 -2.36
CA TRP A 77 13.39 -9.31 -2.24
C TRP A 77 13.71 -10.12 -0.97
N ILE A 78 13.19 -9.67 0.17
CA ILE A 78 13.38 -10.35 1.47
C ILE A 78 12.68 -11.72 1.43
N ALA A 79 11.48 -11.81 0.85
CA ALA A 79 10.72 -13.06 0.76
C ALA A 79 11.50 -14.14 0.00
N ARG A 80 12.13 -13.77 -1.13
CA ARG A 80 12.98 -14.66 -1.92
C ARG A 80 14.27 -15.04 -1.20
N LEU A 81 14.87 -14.11 -0.46
CA LEU A 81 16.10 -14.37 0.30
C LEU A 81 15.88 -15.38 1.43
N LEU A 82 14.68 -15.40 2.01
CA LEU A 82 14.29 -16.28 3.10
C LEU A 82 13.62 -17.60 2.64
N ASP A 83 13.55 -17.84 1.33
CA ASP A 83 12.92 -19.01 0.68
C ASP A 83 11.49 -19.30 1.18
N ILE A 84 10.74 -18.24 1.50
CA ILE A 84 9.35 -18.37 1.91
C ILE A 84 8.53 -18.60 0.65
N PRO A 85 7.60 -19.58 0.61
CA PRO A 85 6.67 -19.81 -0.52
C PRO A 85 5.61 -18.69 -0.67
N PHE A 86 5.95 -17.48 -0.23
CA PHE A 86 5.12 -16.30 -0.27
C PHE A 86 5.53 -15.43 -1.45
N ASP A 87 4.89 -15.67 -2.59
CA ASP A 87 4.99 -14.78 -3.74
C ASP A 87 4.13 -13.53 -3.50
N LEU A 88 4.76 -12.43 -3.08
CA LEU A 88 4.17 -11.09 -3.19
C LEU A 88 4.09 -10.70 -4.65
N ASN A 89 3.05 -11.19 -5.32
CA ASN A 89 2.72 -10.80 -6.68
C ASN A 89 1.36 -10.10 -6.70
N PHE A 90 1.06 -9.48 -7.83
CA PHE A 90 -0.21 -8.79 -8.04
C PHE A 90 -1.43 -9.71 -7.86
N ALA A 91 -1.31 -11.00 -8.20
CA ALA A 91 -2.38 -11.98 -8.01
C ALA A 91 -2.66 -12.24 -6.53
N THR A 92 -1.64 -12.29 -5.66
CA THR A 92 -1.80 -12.42 -4.20
C THR A 92 -2.52 -11.21 -3.62
N ILE A 93 -2.17 -10.00 -4.06
CA ILE A 93 -2.87 -8.76 -3.68
C ILE A 93 -4.35 -8.82 -4.06
N VAL A 94 -4.65 -9.22 -5.29
CA VAL A 94 -6.03 -9.35 -5.78
C VAL A 94 -6.78 -10.46 -5.04
N ALA A 95 -6.13 -11.59 -4.77
CA ALA A 95 -6.70 -12.70 -4.02
C ALA A 95 -7.07 -12.29 -2.59
N LEU A 96 -6.18 -11.57 -1.89
CA LEU A 96 -6.45 -11.03 -0.56
C LEU A 96 -7.63 -10.04 -0.56
N MET A 97 -7.71 -9.17 -1.56
CA MET A 97 -8.86 -8.27 -1.71
C MET A 97 -10.16 -9.05 -1.94
N GLN A 98 -10.13 -10.08 -2.78
CA GLN A 98 -11.29 -10.94 -3.04
C GLN A 98 -11.70 -11.74 -1.81
N GLU A 99 -10.75 -12.18 -1.00
CA GLU A 99 -11.00 -12.92 0.23
C GLU A 99 -11.65 -12.03 1.29
N ILE A 100 -11.16 -10.80 1.48
CA ILE A 100 -11.80 -9.79 2.34
C ILE A 100 -13.23 -9.52 1.88
N PHE A 101 -13.45 -9.41 0.57
CA PHE A 101 -14.78 -9.15 0.02
C PHE A 101 -15.73 -10.34 0.12
N ARG A 102 -15.20 -11.56 0.20
CA ARG A 102 -15.98 -12.78 0.43
C ARG A 102 -16.23 -13.08 1.91
N ALA A 103 -15.40 -12.51 2.79
CA ALA A 103 -15.51 -12.64 4.24
C ALA A 103 -16.48 -11.62 4.86
N LEU A 104 -16.84 -10.56 4.12
CA LEU A 104 -17.90 -9.61 4.44
C LEU A 104 -19.26 -10.13 3.93
#